data_AF-A0A954XEN5-F1
#
_entry.id   AF-A0A954XEN5-F1
#
_cell.length_a   1.000
_cell.length_b   1.000
_cell.length_c   1.000
_cell.angle_alpha   90.00
_cell.angle_beta   90.00
_cell.angle_gamma   90.00
#
_symmetry.space_group_name_H-M   'P 1'
#
loop_
_entity.id
_entity.type
_entity.pdbx_description
1 polymer ?
#
loop_
_entity_poly.entity_id
_entity_poly.type
_entity_poly.pdbx_seq_one_letter_code
_entity_poly.pdbx_strand_id
1 'polypeptide(L)' 'MTAEIRILVDADACPVKAEVQRVADRHGLPVYLVSNSGMRPSGHPRIFNIVVPEGPDAADDWIAE' A
#
# COMPACT_ATOMS: atom_id res chain seq x y z
N MET A 1 13.17 -18.32 10.41
CA MET A 1 12.12 -17.27 10.38
C MET A 1 12.01 -16.81 8.95
N THR A 2 10.99 -17.23 8.23
CA THR A 2 10.74 -16.74 6.86
C THR A 2 10.24 -15.31 6.97
N ALA A 3 10.81 -14.39 6.20
CA ALA A 3 10.26 -13.04 6.09
C ALA A 3 8.82 -13.15 5.56
N GLU A 4 7.90 -12.44 6.21
CA GLU A 4 6.51 -12.38 5.76
C GLU A 4 6.47 -11.60 4.45
N ILE A 5 5.93 -12.22 3.39
CA ILE A 5 5.76 -11.57 2.10
C ILE A 5 4.66 -10.51 2.23
N ARG A 6 4.94 -9.28 1.81
CA ARG A 6 4.02 -8.15 1.86
C ARG A 6 4.04 -7.38 0.54
N ILE A 7 2.92 -6.74 0.21
CA ILE A 7 2.81 -5.87 -0.95
C ILE A 7 2.84 -4.42 -0.48
N LEU A 8 3.84 -3.68 -0.95
CA LEU A 8 3.96 -2.23 -0.71
C LEU A 8 3.61 -1.52 -2.02
N VAL A 9 2.77 -0.49 -1.95
CA VAL A 9 2.28 0.23 -3.13
C VAL A 9 2.38 1.72 -2.86
N ASP A 10 3.09 2.44 -3.72
CA ASP A 10 2.86 3.87 -3.89
C ASP A 10 1.45 4.04 -4.46
N ALA A 11 0.59 4.61 -3.64
CA ALA A 11 -0.83 4.79 -3.90
C ALA A 11 -1.14 6.18 -4.47
N ASP A 12 -0.15 7.06 -4.63
CA ASP A 12 -0.35 8.35 -5.28
C ASP A 12 -0.59 8.12 -6.78
N ALA A 13 -1.78 8.52 -7.24
CA ALA A 13 -2.27 8.30 -8.60
C ALA A 13 -2.26 6.84 -9.13
N CYS A 14 -2.00 5.82 -8.30
CA CYS A 14 -1.92 4.43 -8.73
C CYS A 14 -3.28 3.91 -9.29
N PRO A 15 -3.36 3.53 -10.58
CA PRO A 15 -4.61 3.14 -11.22
C PRO A 15 -5.01 1.69 -10.96
N VAL A 16 -4.14 0.89 -10.33
CA VAL A 16 -4.28 -0.57 -10.22
C VAL A 16 -4.49 -1.08 -8.78
N LYS A 17 -5.01 -0.23 -7.88
CA LYS A 17 -5.25 -0.60 -6.46
C LYS A 17 -6.23 -1.79 -6.32
N ALA A 18 -7.21 -1.88 -7.22
CA ALA A 18 -8.19 -2.98 -7.20
C ALA A 18 -7.58 -4.32 -7.65
N GLU A 19 -6.64 -4.30 -8.59
CA GLU A 19 -5.84 -5.44 -9.03
C GLU A 19 -4.96 -5.95 -7.89
N VAL A 20 -4.29 -5.02 -7.19
CA VAL A 20 -3.46 -5.34 -6.02
C VAL A 20 -4.30 -6.04 -4.95
N GLN A 21 -5.48 -5.51 -4.62
CA GLN A 21 -6.39 -6.17 -3.67
C GLN A 21 -6.76 -7.59 -4.12
N ARG A 22 -7.13 -7.79 -5.38
CA ARG A 22 -7.46 -9.14 -5.91
C ARG A 22 -6.31 -10.13 -5.80
N VAL A 23 -5.06 -9.67 -5.98
CA VAL A 23 -3.87 -10.50 -5.82
C VAL A 23 -3.64 -10.80 -4.33
N ALA A 24 -3.74 -9.80 -3.47
CA ALA A 24 -3.60 -9.95 -2.04
C ALA A 24 -4.61 -10.95 -1.46
N ASP A 25 -5.87 -10.89 -1.90
CA ASP A 25 -6.93 -11.80 -1.46
C ASP A 25 -6.63 -13.26 -1.88
N ARG A 26 -6.13 -13.46 -3.10
CA ARG A 26 -5.76 -14.79 -3.61
C ARG A 26 -4.64 -15.42 -2.80
N HIS A 27 -3.69 -14.62 -2.33
CA HIS A 27 -2.48 -15.10 -1.67
C HIS A 27 -2.49 -14.90 -0.16
N GLY A 28 -3.54 -14.28 0.40
CA GLY A 28 -3.63 -13.97 1.83
C GLY A 28 -2.57 -12.98 2.32
N LEU A 29 -2.07 -12.10 1.44
CA LEU A 29 -0.94 -11.21 1.73
C LEU A 29 -1.42 -9.87 2.32
N PRO A 30 -0.68 -9.27 3.26
CA PRO A 30 -0.91 -7.89 3.67
C PRO A 30 -0.51 -6.91 2.58
N VAL A 31 -1.28 -5.82 2.45
CA VAL A 31 -1.02 -4.70 1.53
C VAL A 31 -0.91 -3.41 2.31
N TYR A 32 0.12 -2.63 2.00
CA TYR A 32 0.31 -1.28 2.52
C TYR A 32 0.23 -0.30 1.35
N LEU A 33 -0.83 0.51 1.34
CA LEU A 33 -1.04 1.59 0.39
C LEU A 33 -0.46 2.87 1.00
N VAL A 34 0.63 3.36 0.44
CA VAL A 34 1.39 4.51 0.94
C VAL A 34 1.05 5.71 0.08
N SER A 35 0.65 6.84 0.66
CA SER A 35 0.35 8.06 -0.10
C SER A 35 0.75 9.31 0.65
N ASN A 36 1.15 10.34 -0.07
CA ASN A 36 1.38 11.68 0.47
C ASN A 36 0.08 12.48 0.69
N SER A 37 -1.06 11.88 0.35
CA SER A 37 -2.39 12.50 0.43
C SER A 37 -3.40 11.62 1.15
N GLY A 38 -4.49 12.24 1.63
CA GLY A 38 -5.57 11.52 2.29
C GLY A 38 -6.28 10.55 1.34
N MET A 39 -6.29 9.26 1.68
CA MET A 39 -7.05 8.23 0.97
C MET A 39 -8.26 7.78 1.77
N ARG A 40 -9.35 7.44 1.06
CA ARG A 40 -10.46 6.71 1.68
C ARG A 40 -9.95 5.34 2.14
N PRO A 41 -10.12 4.96 3.42
CA PRO A 41 -9.76 3.63 3.90
C PRO A 41 -10.47 2.54 3.11
N SER A 42 -9.76 1.46 2.80
CA SER A 42 -10.31 0.34 2.02
C SER A 42 -11.43 -0.42 2.74
N GLY A 43 -11.44 -0.40 4.08
CA GLY A 43 -12.32 -1.24 4.92
C GLY A 43 -11.94 -2.73 4.90
N HIS A 44 -10.87 -3.12 4.21
CA HIS A 44 -10.43 -4.50 4.08
C HIS A 44 -9.47 -4.88 5.22
N PRO A 45 -9.63 -6.06 5.86
CA PRO A 45 -8.86 -6.42 7.06
C PRO A 45 -7.35 -6.61 6.84
N ARG A 46 -6.90 -6.67 5.58
CA ARG A 46 -5.48 -6.87 5.21
C ARG A 46 -4.91 -5.73 4.37
N ILE A 47 -5.65 -4.63 4.18
CA ILE A 47 -5.18 -3.48 3.42
C ILE A 47 -5.09 -2.30 4.38
N PHE A 48 -3.87 -1.78 4.53
CA PHE A 48 -3.55 -0.69 5.42
C PHE A 48 -3.23 0.56 4.60
N ASN A 49 -3.79 1.69 4.99
CA ASN A 49 -3.47 3.00 4.40
C ASN A 49 -2.41 3.67 5.27
N ILE A 50 -1.27 4.00 4.69
CA ILE A 50 -0.18 4.76 5.31
C ILE A 50 -0.15 6.12 4.66
N VAL A 51 -0.31 7.18 5.45
CA VAL A 51 -0.21 8.55 4.97
C VAL A 51 1.13 9.11 5.41
N VAL A 52 1.96 9.48 4.45
CA VAL A 52 3.27 10.12 4.65
C VAL A 52 3.13 11.65 4.52
N PRO A 53 4.13 12.44 4.96
CA PRO A 53 4.13 13.89 4.72
C PRO A 53 4.00 14.23 3.23
N GLU A 54 3.41 15.38 2.94
CA GLU A 54 3.36 15.91 1.58
C GLU A 54 4.78 16.19 1.06
N GLY A 55 5.05 15.82 -0.18
CA GLY A 55 6.32 16.05 -0.85
C GLY A 55 6.50 15.16 -2.07
N PRO A 56 7.38 15.56 -3.00
CA PRO A 56 7.86 14.63 -4.03
C PRO A 56 8.55 13.43 -3.36
N ASP A 57 8.40 12.26 -3.95
CA ASP A 57 9.09 11.01 -3.57
C ASP A 57 8.82 10.47 -2.14
N ALA A 58 7.98 11.14 -1.34
CA ALA A 58 7.75 10.78 0.06
C ALA A 58 7.21 9.35 0.25
N ALA A 59 6.37 8.87 -0.68
CA ALA A 59 5.86 7.50 -0.64
C ALA A 59 6.95 6.49 -1.03
N ASP A 60 7.76 6.82 -2.03
CA ASP A 60 8.87 5.99 -2.51
C ASP A 60 9.94 5.81 -1.42
N ASP A 61 10.34 6.92 -0.77
CA ASP A 61 11.31 6.92 0.32
C ASP A 61 10.84 6.00 1.47
N TRP A 62 9.56 6.08 1.84
CA TRP A 62 8.99 5.21 2.86
C TRP A 62 9.00 3.73 2.47
N ILE A 63 8.78 3.42 1.18
CA ILE A 63 8.77 2.03 0.67
C ILE A 63 10.19 1.45 0.59
N ALA A 64 11.20 2.30 0.34
CA ALA A 64 12.59 1.91 0.16
C ALA A 64 13.32 1.58 1.48
N GLU A 65 12.82 2.08 2.61
CA GLU A 65 13.32 1.79 3.97
C GLU A 65 12.88 0.43 4.54
#